data_AF-A0A172Z5H8-F1
#
_entry.id   AF-A0A172Z5H8-F1
#
_cell.length_a   1.000
_cell.length_b   1.000
_cell.length_c   1.000
_cell.angle_alpha   90.00
_cell.angle_beta   90.00
_cell.angle_gamma   90.00
#
_symmetry.space_group_name_H-M   'P 1'
#
loop_
_entity.id
_entity.type
_entity.pdbx_description
1 polymer ?
#
loop_
_entity_poly.entity_id
_entity_poly.type
_entity_poly.pdbx_seq_one_letter_code
_entity_poly.pdbx_strand_id
1 'polypeptide(L)'
;MTNIMDFVDIKLEISTRAKSSDIEIISVQNPFIPSCPPHYLLIETKTTESKTTGAKHQIHDSKITVRATYISGDGALTPGTLVCEMGGDMYGTKVKLTNGWVIVDASLRGMHIGTYIFYKIVHWAKQFDPEHKVAQILLIPDARSKSNNEIRRNTLYENFGIRFDWYDQNKSSGISYPWLTAKDLIPYRNWPNITTHQNLTILDDIFQELALLKQNNRQLKASKRYYRLEYKTIRSRLLTIAKLINLPLMTLAIGAGLIIGKLLGWYQGF
;
A
#
# COMPACT_ATOMS: atom_id res chain seq x y z
N MET A 1 23.66 -59.65 -46.93
CA MET A 1 24.02 -58.77 -45.80
C MET A 1 23.20 -57.50 -45.95
N THR A 2 22.04 -57.46 -45.32
CA THR A 2 21.12 -56.32 -45.37
C THR A 2 21.43 -55.46 -44.14
N ASN A 3 22.01 -54.29 -44.36
CA ASN A 3 22.34 -53.35 -43.30
C ASN A 3 21.05 -52.64 -42.89
N ILE A 4 20.48 -53.02 -41.75
CA ILE A 4 19.36 -52.32 -41.12
C ILE A 4 19.96 -51.06 -40.51
N MET A 5 19.73 -49.91 -41.15
CA MET A 5 20.00 -48.62 -40.50
C MET A 5 18.95 -48.44 -39.40
N ASP A 6 19.36 -48.70 -38.17
CA ASP A 6 18.64 -48.27 -36.98
C ASP A 6 18.55 -46.75 -36.99
N PHE A 7 17.38 -46.21 -37.33
CA PHE A 7 17.05 -44.83 -37.02
C PHE A 7 16.94 -44.71 -35.50
N VAL A 8 17.98 -44.18 -34.88
CA VAL A 8 17.94 -43.77 -33.47
C VAL A 8 16.97 -42.59 -33.39
N ASP A 9 15.76 -42.84 -32.86
CA ASP A 9 14.82 -41.79 -32.48
C ASP A 9 15.45 -40.94 -31.37
N ILE A 10 16.11 -39.86 -31.77
CA ILE A 10 16.61 -38.84 -30.84
C ILE A 10 15.38 -38.14 -30.26
N LYS A 11 14.98 -38.53 -29.05
CA LYS A 11 14.00 -37.79 -28.23
C LYS A 11 14.61 -36.45 -27.83
N LEU A 12 14.45 -35.46 -28.69
CA LEU A 12 14.85 -34.08 -28.44
C LEU A 12 13.81 -33.44 -27.50
N GLU A 13 14.16 -33.29 -26.23
CA GLU A 13 13.37 -32.52 -25.27
C GLU A 13 13.89 -31.08 -25.25
N ILE A 14 13.17 -30.17 -25.91
CA ILE A 14 13.54 -28.75 -25.93
C ILE A 14 12.76 -28.06 -24.81
N SER A 15 13.51 -27.53 -23.83
CA SER A 15 12.97 -26.61 -22.83
C SER A 15 13.39 -25.18 -23.16
N THR A 16 12.42 -24.27 -23.23
CA THR A 16 12.67 -22.83 -23.38
C THR A 16 12.08 -22.11 -22.18
N ARG A 17 12.81 -21.14 -21.63
CA ARG A 17 12.35 -20.32 -20.50
C ARG A 17 12.46 -18.85 -20.85
N ALA A 18 11.34 -18.15 -20.91
CA ALA A 18 11.27 -16.71 -21.08
C ALA A 18 10.96 -16.03 -19.74
N LYS A 19 11.58 -14.87 -19.50
CA LYS A 19 11.29 -14.01 -18.35
C LYS A 19 11.04 -12.60 -18.86
N SER A 20 9.96 -11.98 -18.40
CA SER A 20 9.66 -10.58 -18.66
C SER A 20 9.40 -9.86 -17.35
N SER A 21 9.86 -8.62 -17.26
CA SER A 21 9.63 -7.74 -16.13
C SER A 21 9.24 -6.36 -16.64
N ASP A 22 8.07 -5.91 -16.24
CA ASP A 22 7.54 -4.58 -16.54
C ASP A 22 7.38 -3.80 -15.24
N ILE A 23 7.70 -2.51 -15.28
CA ILE A 23 7.68 -1.61 -14.13
C ILE A 23 6.95 -0.34 -14.54
N GLU A 24 5.99 0.05 -13.73
CA GLU A 24 5.24 1.30 -13.90
C GLU A 24 5.03 1.95 -12.53
N ILE A 25 4.76 3.25 -12.54
CA ILE A 25 4.34 3.98 -11.35
C ILE A 25 2.88 4.35 -11.51
N ILE A 26 2.09 4.15 -10.46
CA ILE A 26 0.71 4.61 -10.43
C ILE A 26 0.54 5.66 -9.34
N SER A 27 -0.24 6.69 -9.62
CA SER A 27 -0.74 7.63 -8.61
C SER A 27 -2.18 7.26 -8.27
N VAL A 28 -2.44 7.08 -6.98
CA VAL A 28 -3.72 6.64 -6.43
C VAL A 28 -4.29 7.78 -5.58
N GLN A 29 -5.35 8.41 -6.08
CA GLN A 29 -6.08 9.42 -5.33
C GLN A 29 -7.01 8.74 -4.31
N ASN A 30 -7.09 9.29 -3.10
CA ASN A 30 -8.06 8.84 -2.12
C ASN A 30 -9.46 9.37 -2.52
N PRO A 31 -10.43 8.50 -2.86
CA PRO A 31 -11.75 8.94 -3.29
C PRO A 31 -12.59 9.53 -2.15
N PHE A 32 -12.26 9.21 -0.89
CA PHE A 32 -12.97 9.70 0.28
C PHE A 32 -12.46 11.06 0.75
N ILE A 33 -11.20 11.39 0.43
CA ILE A 33 -10.56 12.66 0.81
C ILE A 33 -9.78 13.18 -0.41
N PRO A 34 -10.46 13.83 -1.38
CA PRO A 34 -9.82 14.30 -2.62
C PRO A 34 -8.72 15.35 -2.40
N SER A 35 -8.75 16.07 -1.27
CA SER A 35 -7.73 17.06 -0.91
C SER A 35 -6.41 16.44 -0.42
N CYS A 36 -6.39 15.12 -0.18
CA CYS A 36 -5.18 14.43 0.25
C CYS A 36 -4.20 14.29 -0.93
N PRO A 37 -2.88 14.42 -0.72
CA PRO A 37 -1.89 14.10 -1.75
C PRO A 37 -2.09 12.66 -2.27
N PRO A 38 -1.92 12.42 -3.57
CA PRO A 38 -2.05 11.08 -4.11
C PRO A 38 -0.95 10.15 -3.56
N HIS A 39 -1.28 8.87 -3.43
CA HIS A 39 -0.31 7.85 -3.08
C HIS A 39 0.37 7.34 -4.34
N TYR A 40 1.69 7.34 -4.36
CA TYR A 40 2.48 6.79 -5.46
C TYR A 40 2.89 5.36 -5.13
N LEU A 41 2.59 4.43 -6.04
CA LEU A 41 2.94 3.02 -5.92
C LEU A 41 3.79 2.58 -7.11
N LEU A 42 4.85 1.83 -6.84
CA LEU A 42 5.62 1.10 -7.83
C LEU A 42 4.90 -0.22 -8.10
N ILE A 43 4.53 -0.47 -9.35
CA ILE A 43 3.94 -1.73 -9.77
C ILE A 43 4.97 -2.50 -10.58
N GLU A 44 5.38 -3.66 -10.09
CA GLU A 44 6.27 -4.57 -10.77
C GLU A 44 5.47 -5.79 -11.24
N THR A 45 5.43 -6.02 -12.54
CA THR A 45 4.81 -7.20 -13.15
C THR A 45 5.91 -8.12 -13.66
N LYS A 46 6.03 -9.31 -13.08
CA LYS A 46 6.99 -10.34 -13.49
C LYS A 46 6.23 -11.50 -14.09
N THR A 47 6.57 -11.88 -15.33
CA THR A 47 6.08 -13.12 -15.94
C THR A 47 7.23 -14.07 -16.21
N THR A 48 6.97 -15.35 -16.05
CA THR A 48 7.89 -16.43 -16.42
C THR A 48 7.12 -17.45 -17.22
N GLU A 49 7.62 -17.79 -18.40
CA GLU A 49 7.07 -18.85 -19.24
C GLU A 49 8.09 -19.95 -19.40
N SER A 50 7.64 -21.19 -19.32
CA SER A 50 8.42 -22.36 -19.69
C SER A 50 7.60 -23.22 -20.65
N LYS A 51 8.24 -23.58 -21.77
CA LYS A 51 7.70 -24.52 -22.74
C LYS A 51 8.63 -25.70 -22.82
N THR A 52 8.13 -26.88 -22.48
CA THR A 52 8.82 -28.14 -22.65
C THR A 52 8.12 -28.92 -23.75
N THR A 53 8.83 -29.17 -24.84
CA THR A 53 8.29 -29.94 -25.97
C THR A 53 8.97 -31.30 -25.97
N GLY A 54 8.19 -32.35 -25.70
CA GLY A 54 8.60 -33.74 -25.84
C GLY A 54 7.83 -34.43 -26.97
N ALA A 55 8.27 -35.63 -27.37
CA ALA A 55 7.77 -36.38 -28.52
C ALA A 55 6.25 -36.67 -28.57
N LYS A 56 5.51 -36.47 -27.46
CA LYS A 56 4.05 -36.66 -27.38
C LYS A 56 3.29 -35.58 -26.60
N HIS A 57 3.98 -34.68 -25.91
CA HIS A 57 3.34 -33.70 -25.01
C HIS A 57 4.08 -32.37 -25.06
N GLN A 58 3.32 -31.29 -25.24
CA GLN A 58 3.76 -29.93 -25.03
C GLN A 58 3.27 -29.48 -23.66
N ILE A 59 4.19 -29.30 -22.72
CA ILE A 59 3.89 -28.71 -21.43
C ILE A 59 4.17 -27.21 -21.55
N HIS A 60 3.11 -26.42 -21.39
CA HIS A 60 3.20 -24.98 -21.32
C HIS A 60 2.84 -24.56 -19.90
N ASP A 61 3.81 -23.97 -19.21
CA ASP A 61 3.62 -23.41 -17.88
C ASP A 61 3.94 -21.92 -17.94
N SER A 62 3.10 -21.11 -17.31
CA SER A 62 3.31 -19.67 -17.22
C SER A 62 2.97 -19.19 -15.82
N LYS A 63 3.71 -18.22 -15.32
CA LYS A 63 3.49 -17.62 -14.01
C LYS A 63 3.53 -16.12 -14.12
N ILE A 64 2.62 -15.45 -13.43
CA ILE A 64 2.61 -14.01 -13.24
C ILE A 64 2.67 -13.67 -11.75
N THR A 65 3.46 -12.65 -11.41
CA THR A 65 3.47 -12.01 -10.09
C THR A 65 3.42 -10.52 -10.29
N VAL A 66 2.44 -9.86 -9.67
CA VAL A 66 2.27 -8.41 -9.69
C VAL A 66 2.41 -7.91 -8.26
N ARG A 67 3.39 -7.04 -8.06
CA ARG A 67 3.75 -6.48 -6.75
C ARG A 67 3.55 -4.97 -6.75
N ALA A 68 2.84 -4.46 -5.76
CA ALA A 68 2.68 -3.03 -5.50
C ALA A 68 3.46 -2.62 -4.26
N THR A 69 4.41 -1.72 -4.43
CA THR A 69 5.27 -1.20 -3.37
C THR A 69 5.02 0.28 -3.17
N TYR A 70 4.85 0.71 -1.92
CA TYR A 70 4.60 2.11 -1.59
C TYR A 70 5.84 2.98 -1.85
N ILE A 71 5.68 4.11 -2.53
CA ILE A 71 6.76 5.08 -2.77
C ILE A 71 6.59 6.29 -1.87
N SER A 72 5.46 6.98 -1.97
CA SER A 72 5.19 8.24 -1.27
C SER A 72 3.69 8.54 -1.25
N GLY A 73 3.28 9.53 -0.45
CA GLY A 73 1.88 9.93 -0.28
C GLY A 73 1.65 10.56 1.10
N ASP A 74 0.41 10.53 1.59
CA ASP A 74 -0.05 11.22 2.81
C ASP A 74 0.53 10.73 4.16
N GLY A 75 1.52 9.83 4.13
CA GLY A 75 2.12 9.24 5.32
C GLY A 75 1.41 8.00 5.85
N ALA A 76 0.45 7.43 5.09
CA ALA A 76 -0.20 6.15 5.42
C ALA A 76 0.80 5.01 5.67
N LEU A 77 1.89 4.95 4.89
CA LEU A 77 2.89 3.89 4.94
C LEU A 77 4.32 4.43 4.80
N THR A 78 5.29 3.61 5.19
CA THR A 78 6.70 3.88 4.92
C THR A 78 7.06 3.55 3.47
N PRO A 79 7.86 4.39 2.79
CA PRO A 79 8.41 4.05 1.47
C PRO A 79 9.10 2.68 1.48
N GLY A 80 8.85 1.87 0.45
CA GLY A 80 9.34 0.50 0.33
C GLY A 80 8.41 -0.57 0.92
N THR A 81 7.32 -0.20 1.60
CA THR A 81 6.37 -1.18 2.14
C THR A 81 5.60 -1.89 1.03
N LEU A 82 5.51 -3.21 1.12
CA LEU A 82 4.65 -4.02 0.26
C LEU A 82 3.18 -3.71 0.56
N VAL A 83 2.47 -3.14 -0.42
CA VAL A 83 1.04 -2.80 -0.29
C VAL A 83 0.17 -3.99 -0.67
N CYS A 84 0.54 -4.68 -1.75
CA CYS A 84 -0.23 -5.79 -2.28
C CYS A 84 0.67 -6.65 -3.17
N GLU A 85 0.51 -7.96 -3.07
CA GLU A 85 1.09 -8.91 -4.01
C GLU A 85 -0.02 -9.86 -4.46
N MET A 86 -0.14 -10.05 -5.76
CA MET A 86 -1.00 -11.06 -6.35
C MET A 86 -0.22 -11.82 -7.42
N GLY A 87 -0.66 -13.04 -7.69
CA GLY A 87 -0.06 -13.84 -8.73
C GLY A 87 -1.01 -14.91 -9.23
N GLY A 88 -0.68 -15.44 -10.38
CA GLY A 88 -1.39 -16.52 -11.02
C GLY A 88 -0.41 -17.48 -11.68
N ASP A 89 -0.86 -18.72 -11.86
CA ASP A 89 -0.08 -19.79 -12.46
C ASP A 89 -0.95 -20.50 -13.50
N MET A 90 -0.40 -20.79 -14.66
CA MET A 90 -1.03 -21.58 -15.71
C MET A 90 -0.18 -22.84 -15.86
N TYR A 91 -0.84 -24.00 -15.85
CA TYR A 91 -0.22 -25.30 -16.02
C TYR A 91 -1.10 -26.17 -16.93
N GLY A 92 -0.54 -26.59 -18.06
CA GLY A 92 -1.30 -27.32 -19.08
C GLY A 92 -2.50 -26.50 -19.58
N THR A 93 -3.72 -26.95 -19.29
CA THR A 93 -4.97 -26.29 -19.71
C THR A 93 -5.71 -25.58 -18.56
N LYS A 94 -5.06 -25.42 -17.40
CA LYS A 94 -5.66 -24.80 -16.21
C LYS A 94 -4.97 -23.48 -15.86
N VAL A 95 -5.76 -22.47 -15.55
CA VAL A 95 -5.30 -21.13 -15.18
C VAL A 95 -5.77 -20.81 -13.76
N LYS A 96 -4.83 -20.57 -12.86
CA LYS A 96 -5.06 -20.13 -11.49
C LYS A 96 -4.87 -18.61 -11.42
N LEU A 97 -5.88 -17.89 -10.93
CA LEU A 97 -5.87 -16.42 -10.88
C LEU A 97 -5.35 -15.86 -9.55
N THR A 98 -5.11 -16.71 -8.56
CA THR A 98 -4.60 -16.31 -7.25
C THR A 98 -3.57 -17.31 -6.74
N ASN A 99 -2.51 -16.82 -6.09
CA ASN A 99 -1.51 -17.67 -5.43
C ASN A 99 -1.79 -17.86 -3.94
N GLY A 100 -3.06 -17.74 -3.54
CA GLY A 100 -3.52 -17.79 -2.16
C GLY A 100 -4.28 -16.52 -1.81
N TRP A 101 -3.77 -15.78 -0.83
CA TRP A 101 -4.47 -14.64 -0.25
C TRP A 101 -4.37 -13.39 -1.13
N VAL A 102 -5.51 -12.72 -1.34
CA VAL A 102 -5.59 -11.43 -2.02
C VAL A 102 -5.68 -10.35 -0.93
N ILE A 103 -4.52 -9.79 -0.55
CA ILE A 103 -4.44 -8.83 0.55
C ILE A 103 -3.94 -7.50 0.02
N VAL A 104 -4.66 -6.44 0.38
CA VAL A 104 -4.21 -5.05 0.27
C VAL A 104 -4.01 -4.51 1.68
N ASP A 105 -2.94 -3.75 1.87
CA ASP A 105 -2.67 -3.05 3.12
C ASP A 105 -3.90 -2.29 3.62
N ALA A 106 -4.18 -2.40 4.92
CA ALA A 106 -5.41 -1.88 5.53
C ALA A 106 -5.58 -0.36 5.32
N SER A 107 -4.49 0.40 5.28
CA SER A 107 -4.50 1.86 5.11
C SER A 107 -4.91 2.30 3.70
N LEU A 108 -4.69 1.45 2.68
CA LEU A 108 -4.95 1.74 1.26
C LEU A 108 -6.13 0.95 0.68
N ARG A 109 -6.87 0.26 1.54
CA ARG A 109 -8.06 -0.50 1.17
C ARG A 109 -9.17 0.44 0.68
N GLY A 110 -9.76 0.12 -0.46
CA GLY A 110 -10.93 0.81 -1.01
C GLY A 110 -10.58 1.83 -2.08
N MET A 111 -9.29 1.94 -2.42
CA MET A 111 -8.78 2.85 -3.44
C MET A 111 -8.52 2.16 -4.79
N HIS A 112 -9.25 1.07 -5.10
CA HIS A 112 -9.14 0.26 -6.33
C HIS A 112 -7.78 -0.42 -6.62
N ILE A 113 -6.79 -0.34 -5.72
CA ILE A 113 -5.47 -0.99 -5.89
C ILE A 113 -5.60 -2.49 -6.17
N GLY A 114 -6.44 -3.18 -5.39
CA GLY A 114 -6.68 -4.61 -5.59
C GLY A 114 -7.31 -4.92 -6.96
N THR A 115 -8.25 -4.09 -7.40
CA THR A 115 -8.88 -4.19 -8.73
C THR A 115 -7.85 -3.98 -9.84
N TYR A 116 -6.99 -2.97 -9.73
CA TYR A 116 -5.95 -2.67 -10.71
C TYR A 116 -4.93 -3.82 -10.86
N ILE A 117 -4.47 -4.36 -9.74
CA ILE A 117 -3.51 -5.48 -9.73
C ILE A 117 -4.16 -6.74 -10.27
N PHE A 118 -5.38 -7.06 -9.82
CA PHE A 118 -6.09 -8.26 -10.29
C PHE A 118 -6.45 -8.15 -11.78
N TYR A 119 -6.71 -6.95 -12.29
CA TYR A 119 -6.87 -6.71 -13.71
C TYR A 119 -5.64 -7.16 -14.52
N LYS A 120 -4.42 -6.90 -14.05
CA LYS A 120 -3.21 -7.38 -14.75
C LYS A 120 -3.14 -8.90 -14.78
N ILE A 121 -3.54 -9.58 -13.70
CA ILE A 121 -3.62 -11.05 -13.65
C ILE A 121 -4.66 -11.57 -14.64
N VAL A 122 -5.87 -10.99 -14.66
CA VAL A 122 -6.93 -11.40 -15.59
C VAL A 122 -6.53 -11.09 -17.04
N HIS A 123 -5.91 -9.94 -17.29
CA HIS A 123 -5.41 -9.58 -18.61
C HIS A 123 -4.37 -10.58 -19.12
N TRP A 124 -3.45 -11.01 -18.26
CA TRP A 124 -2.51 -12.10 -18.57
C TRP A 124 -3.23 -13.43 -18.83
N ALA A 125 -4.19 -13.81 -17.99
CA ALA A 125 -4.96 -15.04 -18.16
C ALA A 125 -5.74 -15.09 -19.49
N LYS A 126 -6.26 -13.96 -19.97
CA LYS A 126 -6.96 -13.84 -21.26
C LYS A 126 -6.06 -14.00 -22.49
N GLN A 127 -4.73 -14.07 -22.32
CA GLN A 127 -3.80 -14.33 -23.44
C GLN A 127 -3.72 -15.81 -23.78
N PHE A 128 -4.17 -16.70 -22.89
CA PHE A 128 -4.23 -18.14 -23.15
C PHE A 128 -5.44 -18.52 -23.99
N ASP A 129 -5.48 -19.77 -24.44
CA ASP A 129 -6.61 -20.27 -25.23
C ASP A 129 -7.92 -20.13 -24.43
N PRO A 130 -9.00 -19.58 -25.04
CA PRO A 130 -10.26 -19.27 -24.37
C PRO A 130 -10.89 -20.44 -23.61
N GLU A 131 -10.62 -21.69 -24.03
CA GLU A 131 -11.17 -22.91 -23.43
C GLU A 131 -10.39 -23.39 -22.20
N HIS A 132 -9.29 -22.71 -21.85
CA HIS A 132 -8.54 -23.03 -20.63
C HIS A 132 -9.43 -22.84 -19.41
N LYS A 133 -9.44 -23.85 -18.53
CA LYS A 133 -10.27 -23.85 -17.33
C LYS A 133 -9.65 -22.97 -16.25
N VAL A 134 -10.45 -22.11 -15.66
CA VAL A 134 -10.04 -21.36 -14.48
C VAL A 134 -10.10 -22.29 -13.27
N ALA A 135 -9.01 -22.38 -12.52
CA ALA A 135 -8.96 -23.15 -11.28
C ALA A 135 -9.95 -22.55 -10.28
N GLN A 136 -10.71 -23.41 -9.59
CA GLN A 136 -11.74 -22.94 -8.67
C GLN A 136 -11.14 -22.13 -7.52
N ILE A 137 -11.81 -21.03 -7.20
CA ILE A 137 -11.47 -20.16 -6.08
C ILE A 137 -12.40 -20.54 -4.93
N LEU A 138 -11.80 -20.96 -3.82
CA LEU A 138 -12.51 -21.22 -2.57
C LEU A 138 -12.48 -19.95 -1.70
N LEU A 139 -13.65 -19.48 -1.30
CA LEU A 139 -13.83 -18.39 -0.35
C LEU A 139 -14.17 -18.98 1.02
N ILE A 140 -13.32 -18.68 1.99
CA ILE A 140 -13.47 -19.10 3.38
C ILE A 140 -13.95 -17.87 4.19
N PRO A 141 -14.87 -18.04 5.17
CA PRO A 141 -15.22 -16.96 6.08
C PRO A 141 -13.98 -16.56 6.87
N ASP A 142 -13.70 -15.27 6.94
CA ASP A 142 -12.65 -14.77 7.82
C ASP A 142 -13.28 -14.35 9.14
N ALA A 143 -13.02 -15.10 10.21
CA ALA A 143 -13.56 -14.83 11.55
C ALA A 143 -13.17 -13.44 12.11
N ARG A 144 -12.17 -12.77 11.51
CA ARG A 144 -11.74 -11.41 11.84
C ARG A 144 -12.25 -10.36 10.86
N SER A 145 -12.96 -10.78 9.81
CA SER A 145 -13.45 -9.91 8.76
C SER A 145 -14.76 -9.25 9.19
N LYS A 146 -14.79 -7.91 9.12
CA LYS A 146 -16.04 -7.16 9.19
C LYS A 146 -16.80 -7.38 7.87
N SER A 147 -18.13 -7.44 7.91
CA SER A 147 -19.01 -7.65 6.74
C SER A 147 -18.62 -6.84 5.49
N ASN A 148 -18.12 -5.61 5.67
CA ASN A 148 -17.66 -4.75 4.58
C ASN A 148 -16.49 -5.33 3.75
N ASN A 149 -15.59 -6.10 4.35
CA ASN A 149 -14.48 -6.72 3.62
C ASN A 149 -14.96 -7.84 2.68
N GLU A 150 -15.94 -8.63 3.10
CA GLU A 150 -16.50 -9.72 2.30
C GLU A 150 -17.25 -9.18 1.10
N ILE A 151 -18.07 -8.14 1.30
CA ILE A 151 -18.75 -7.43 0.21
C ILE A 151 -17.73 -6.94 -0.83
N ARG A 152 -16.67 -6.26 -0.39
CA ARG A 152 -15.63 -5.74 -1.29
C ARG A 152 -14.86 -6.84 -2.03
N ARG A 153 -14.56 -7.95 -1.35
CA ARG A 153 -13.95 -9.14 -1.95
C ARG A 153 -14.86 -9.75 -3.01
N ASN A 154 -16.15 -9.88 -2.73
CA ASN A 154 -17.12 -10.46 -3.66
C ASN A 154 -17.28 -9.56 -4.89
N THR A 155 -17.44 -8.24 -4.69
CA THR A 155 -17.49 -7.26 -5.78
C THR A 155 -16.23 -7.28 -6.64
N LEU A 156 -15.05 -7.46 -6.03
CA LEU A 156 -13.80 -7.61 -6.79
C LEU A 156 -13.93 -8.76 -7.78
N TYR A 157 -14.27 -9.97 -7.33
CA TYR A 157 -14.35 -11.13 -8.22
C TYR A 157 -15.49 -11.02 -9.25
N GLU A 158 -16.66 -10.53 -8.83
CA GLU A 158 -17.83 -10.34 -9.71
C GLU A 158 -17.52 -9.38 -10.87
N ASN A 159 -16.74 -8.31 -10.62
CA ASN A 159 -16.29 -7.37 -11.66
C ASN A 159 -15.50 -8.08 -12.78
N PHE A 160 -14.78 -9.16 -12.46
CA PHE A 160 -13.99 -9.93 -13.43
C PHE A 160 -14.76 -11.13 -14.02
N GLY A 161 -16.08 -11.20 -13.81
CA GLY A 161 -16.93 -12.28 -14.34
C GLY A 161 -16.88 -13.57 -13.52
N ILE A 162 -16.21 -13.56 -12.36
CA ILE A 162 -16.10 -14.75 -11.50
C ILE A 162 -17.33 -14.84 -10.61
N ARG A 163 -18.10 -15.91 -10.78
CA ARG A 163 -19.31 -16.19 -10.02
C ARG A 163 -19.10 -17.36 -9.07
N PHE A 164 -19.82 -17.34 -7.95
CA PHE A 164 -19.69 -18.32 -6.87
C PHE A 164 -21.03 -18.99 -6.55
N ASP A 165 -20.94 -20.27 -6.22
CA ASP A 165 -21.93 -20.97 -5.43
C ASP A 165 -21.67 -20.68 -3.94
N TRP A 166 -22.57 -19.92 -3.33
CA TRP A 166 -22.47 -19.51 -1.94
C TRP A 166 -22.97 -20.60 -1.00
N TYR A 167 -22.23 -20.86 0.08
CA TYR A 167 -22.63 -21.83 1.10
C TYR A 167 -23.51 -21.22 2.19
N ASP A 168 -23.60 -19.89 2.24
CA ASP A 168 -24.39 -19.15 3.21
C ASP A 168 -25.13 -17.98 2.55
N GLN A 169 -26.18 -17.50 3.21
CA GLN A 169 -27.00 -16.38 2.72
C GLN A 169 -26.25 -15.04 2.72
N ASN A 170 -25.23 -14.91 3.58
CA ASN A 170 -24.43 -13.69 3.72
C ASN A 170 -23.34 -13.57 2.66
N LYS A 171 -23.19 -14.57 1.78
CA LYS A 171 -22.12 -14.67 0.78
C LYS A 171 -20.72 -14.57 1.40
N SER A 172 -20.55 -15.10 2.61
CA SER A 172 -19.27 -15.07 3.33
C SER A 172 -18.31 -16.15 2.82
N SER A 173 -18.85 -17.30 2.42
CA SER A 173 -18.12 -18.45 1.89
C SER A 173 -18.79 -19.08 0.66
N GLY A 174 -17.98 -19.71 -0.17
CA GLY A 174 -18.45 -20.31 -1.41
C GLY A 174 -17.31 -20.78 -2.31
N ILE A 175 -17.64 -21.38 -3.43
CA ILE A 175 -16.68 -21.84 -4.44
C ILE A 175 -17.05 -21.30 -5.81
N SER A 176 -16.05 -20.89 -6.60
CA SER A 176 -16.32 -20.42 -7.95
C SER A 176 -16.79 -21.56 -8.86
N TYR A 177 -17.57 -21.22 -9.89
CA TYR A 177 -18.10 -22.24 -10.81
C TYR A 177 -17.00 -23.10 -11.45
N PRO A 178 -17.17 -24.44 -11.51
CA PRO A 178 -16.16 -25.36 -12.04
C PRO A 178 -15.99 -25.31 -13.56
N TRP A 179 -16.96 -24.74 -14.28
CA TRP A 179 -16.93 -24.59 -15.74
C TRP A 179 -16.43 -23.21 -16.19
N LEU A 180 -15.95 -22.35 -15.29
CA LEU A 180 -15.40 -21.05 -15.65
C LEU A 180 -14.15 -21.23 -16.53
N THR A 181 -14.10 -20.54 -17.65
CA THR A 181 -12.99 -20.56 -18.62
C THR A 181 -12.33 -19.19 -18.77
N ALA A 182 -11.18 -19.14 -19.44
CA ALA A 182 -10.50 -17.87 -19.74
C ALA A 182 -11.38 -16.93 -20.60
N LYS A 183 -12.27 -17.48 -21.43
CA LYS A 183 -13.26 -16.73 -22.21
C LYS A 183 -14.21 -15.92 -21.33
N ASP A 184 -14.67 -16.52 -20.24
CA ASP A 184 -15.68 -15.97 -19.34
C ASP A 184 -15.16 -14.80 -18.48
N LEU A 185 -13.83 -14.66 -18.39
CA LEU A 185 -13.20 -13.58 -17.65
C LEU A 185 -13.45 -12.23 -18.34
N ILE A 186 -13.81 -11.23 -17.53
CA ILE A 186 -14.03 -9.86 -17.98
C ILE A 186 -12.81 -9.04 -17.58
N PRO A 187 -12.06 -8.44 -18.53
CA PRO A 187 -10.94 -7.56 -18.21
C PRO A 187 -11.46 -6.20 -17.74
N TYR A 188 -11.99 -6.15 -16.52
CA TYR A 188 -12.60 -4.95 -15.94
C TYR A 188 -11.57 -3.82 -15.83
N ARG A 189 -11.81 -2.71 -16.53
CA ARG A 189 -10.91 -1.53 -16.61
C ARG A 189 -11.56 -0.27 -16.05
N ASN A 190 -11.96 -0.30 -14.78
CA ASN A 190 -12.54 0.87 -14.13
C ASN A 190 -11.92 1.10 -12.75
N TRP A 191 -11.14 2.17 -12.64
CA TRP A 191 -10.46 2.65 -11.44
C TRP A 191 -10.26 4.17 -11.55
N PRO A 192 -11.33 4.98 -11.39
CA PRO A 192 -11.28 6.41 -11.73
C PRO A 192 -10.27 7.22 -10.92
N ASN A 193 -9.78 6.67 -9.80
CA ASN A 193 -8.84 7.30 -8.90
C ASN A 193 -7.38 6.85 -9.13
N ILE A 194 -7.09 6.03 -10.15
CA ILE A 194 -5.73 5.55 -10.45
C ILE A 194 -5.30 6.08 -11.81
N THR A 195 -4.13 6.73 -11.85
CA THR A 195 -3.47 7.16 -13.09
C THR A 195 -2.14 6.42 -13.24
N THR A 196 -1.89 5.85 -14.42
CA THR A 196 -0.67 5.11 -14.74
C THR A 196 0.34 6.03 -15.41
N HIS A 197 1.58 6.01 -14.90
CA HIS A 197 2.71 6.75 -15.43
C HIS A 197 3.68 5.74 -16.07
N GLN A 198 3.75 5.76 -17.41
CA GLN A 198 4.59 4.84 -18.19
C GLN A 198 6.08 5.21 -18.13
N ASN A 199 6.38 6.49 -17.87
CA ASN A 199 7.74 7.00 -17.77
C ASN A 199 8.09 7.31 -16.32
N LEU A 200 9.35 7.06 -15.97
CA LEU A 200 9.91 7.35 -14.64
C LEU A 200 10.08 8.84 -14.36
N THR A 201 9.68 9.74 -15.27
CA THR A 201 9.78 11.20 -15.10
C THR A 201 9.02 11.70 -13.87
N ILE A 202 7.96 11.00 -13.46
CA ILE A 202 7.26 11.31 -12.21
C ILE A 202 8.15 11.16 -10.96
N LEU A 203 9.20 10.33 -11.04
CA LEU A 203 10.18 10.23 -9.94
C LEU A 203 10.93 11.54 -9.75
N ASP A 204 11.22 12.27 -10.82
CA ASP A 204 11.90 13.57 -10.72
C ASP A 204 11.03 14.57 -9.95
N ASP A 205 9.74 14.62 -10.27
CA ASP A 205 8.76 15.45 -9.55
C ASP A 205 8.67 15.04 -8.07
N ILE A 206 8.59 13.73 -7.78
CA ILE A 206 8.58 13.20 -6.41
C ILE A 206 9.88 13.60 -5.68
N PHE A 207 11.04 13.50 -6.33
CA PHE A 207 12.32 13.86 -5.71
C PHE A 207 12.44 15.37 -5.46
N GLN A 208 11.95 16.20 -6.38
CA GLN A 208 11.90 17.64 -6.20
C GLN A 208 10.98 18.03 -5.04
N GLU A 209 9.78 17.44 -4.96
CA GLU A 209 8.85 17.66 -3.86
C GLU A 209 9.45 17.23 -2.51
N LEU A 210 10.10 16.06 -2.46
CA LEU A 210 10.81 15.59 -1.27
C LEU A 210 11.94 16.54 -0.85
N ALA A 211 12.68 17.12 -1.80
CA ALA A 211 13.72 18.10 -1.53
C ALA A 211 13.14 19.39 -0.93
N LEU A 212 12.05 19.88 -1.52
CA LEU A 212 11.33 21.08 -1.06
C LEU A 212 10.73 20.86 0.34
N LEU A 213 10.09 19.72 0.58
CA LEU A 213 9.54 19.36 1.90
C LEU A 213 10.64 19.27 2.96
N LYS A 214 11.80 18.69 2.62
CA LYS A 214 12.96 18.67 3.53
C LYS A 214 13.46 20.07 3.85
N GLN A 215 13.50 20.97 2.87
CA GLN A 215 13.87 22.37 3.08
C GLN A 215 12.88 23.10 3.99
N ASN A 216 11.58 22.97 3.73
CA ASN A 216 10.54 23.57 4.57
C ASN A 216 10.61 23.06 6.01
N ASN A 217 10.84 21.76 6.21
CA ASN A 217 11.01 21.18 7.53
C ASN A 217 12.23 21.78 8.28
N ARG A 218 13.34 22.00 7.57
CA ARG A 218 14.53 22.69 8.14
C ARG A 218 14.20 24.12 8.54
N GLN A 219 13.48 24.88 7.70
CA GLN A 219 13.05 26.25 7.99
C GLN A 219 12.09 26.32 9.18
N LEU A 220 11.13 25.40 9.27
CA LEU A 220 10.20 25.31 10.40
C LEU A 220 10.93 24.99 11.71
N LYS A 221 11.91 24.08 11.68
CA LYS A 221 12.76 23.79 12.86
C LYS A 221 13.57 25.01 13.29
N ALA A 222 14.13 25.76 12.34
CA ALA A 222 14.85 27.00 12.62
C ALA A 222 13.93 28.05 13.26
N SER A 223 12.73 28.25 12.69
CA SER A 223 11.72 29.17 13.20
C SER A 223 11.25 28.77 14.61
N LYS A 224 11.01 27.49 14.86
CA LYS A 224 10.66 26.97 16.20
C LYS A 224 11.77 27.22 17.21
N ARG A 225 13.05 27.12 16.81
CA ARG A 225 14.20 27.46 17.66
C ARG A 225 14.22 28.95 17.98
N TYR A 226 13.98 29.81 16.98
CA TYR A 226 13.90 31.26 17.14
C TYR A 226 12.85 31.65 18.19
N TYR A 227 11.59 31.22 18.03
CA TYR A 227 10.53 31.54 18.98
C TYR A 227 10.78 30.99 20.39
N ARG A 228 11.45 29.83 20.54
CA ARG A 228 11.85 29.30 21.85
C ARG A 228 12.86 30.20 22.55
N LEU A 229 13.82 30.77 21.82
CA LEU A 229 14.80 31.69 22.38
C LEU A 229 14.14 33.02 22.75
N GLU A 230 13.28 33.53 21.87
CA GLU A 230 12.53 34.75 22.11
C GLU A 230 11.63 34.64 23.35
N TYR A 231 10.88 33.54 23.48
CA TYR A 231 10.05 33.28 24.66
C TYR A 231 10.87 33.22 25.96
N LYS A 232 12.06 32.60 25.93
CA LYS A 232 12.97 32.59 27.09
C LYS A 232 13.43 34.00 27.46
N THR A 233 13.76 34.83 26.47
CA THR A 233 14.18 36.21 26.68
C THR A 233 13.03 37.08 27.21
N ILE A 234 11.82 36.95 26.66
CA ILE A 234 10.64 37.66 27.16
C ILE A 234 10.33 37.21 28.59
N ARG A 235 10.33 35.91 28.86
CA ARG A 235 10.09 35.38 30.21
C ARG A 235 11.13 35.88 31.21
N SER A 236 12.41 35.92 30.86
CA SER A 236 13.45 36.44 31.76
C SER A 236 13.25 37.93 32.04
N ARG A 237 12.93 38.73 31.02
CA ARG A 237 12.59 40.15 31.18
C ARG A 237 11.37 40.35 32.10
N LEU A 238 10.30 39.59 31.89
CA LEU A 238 9.10 39.64 32.74
C LEU A 238 9.40 39.26 34.19
N LEU A 239 10.22 38.21 34.42
CA LEU A 239 10.64 37.83 35.77
C LEU A 239 11.49 38.91 36.44
N THR A 240 12.36 39.58 35.70
CA THR A 240 13.15 40.71 36.23
C THR A 240 12.25 41.89 36.61
N ILE A 241 11.28 42.23 35.77
CA ILE A 241 10.29 43.29 36.06
C ILE A 241 9.45 42.91 37.29
N ALA A 242 8.95 41.67 37.36
CA ALA A 242 8.18 41.20 38.51
C ALA A 242 8.99 41.25 39.81
N LYS A 243 10.27 40.86 39.78
CA LYS A 243 11.17 41.00 40.93
C LYS A 243 11.38 42.46 41.32
N LEU A 244 11.58 43.35 40.35
CA LEU A 244 11.80 44.78 40.59
C LEU A 244 10.57 45.46 41.21
N ILE A 245 9.35 45.02 40.87
CA ILE A 245 8.11 45.53 41.47
C ILE A 245 7.85 44.92 42.85
N ASN A 246 8.03 43.60 43.01
CA ASN A 246 7.71 42.91 44.26
C ASN A 246 8.70 43.21 45.40
N LEU A 247 9.98 43.48 45.08
CA LEU A 247 11.01 43.76 46.09
C LEU A 247 10.71 45.01 46.93
N PRO A 248 10.44 46.20 46.35
CA PRO A 248 10.10 47.38 47.13
C PRO A 248 8.77 47.20 47.88
N LEU A 249 7.79 46.52 47.27
CA LEU A 249 6.49 46.25 47.89
C LEU A 249 6.64 45.38 49.16
N MET A 250 7.48 44.34 49.09
CA MET A 250 7.82 43.53 50.27
C MET A 250 8.56 44.35 51.33
N THR A 251 9.53 45.19 50.95
CA THR A 251 10.26 46.02 51.93
C THR A 251 9.34 47.02 52.63
N LEU A 252 8.37 47.60 51.90
CA LEU A 252 7.35 48.48 52.47
C LEU A 252 6.42 47.72 53.41
N ALA A 253 5.99 46.51 53.04
CA ALA A 253 5.14 45.68 53.90
C ALA A 253 5.84 45.26 55.20
N ILE A 254 7.12 44.88 55.14
CA ILE A 254 7.94 44.57 56.32
C ILE A 254 8.11 45.82 57.19
N GLY A 255 8.43 46.97 56.59
CA GLY A 255 8.54 48.25 57.31
C GLY A 255 7.24 48.66 58.00
N ALA A 256 6.11 48.55 57.30
CA ALA A 256 4.78 48.81 57.85
C ALA A 256 4.47 47.86 59.01
N GLY A 257 4.78 46.57 58.89
CA GLY A 257 4.59 45.58 59.96
C GLY A 257 5.42 45.90 61.21
N LEU A 258 6.68 46.33 61.05
CA LEU A 258 7.53 46.75 62.17
C LEU A 258 7.00 48.02 62.86
N ILE A 259 6.51 49.00 62.09
CA ILE A 259 5.93 50.24 62.63
C ILE A 259 4.64 49.93 63.41
N ILE A 260 3.76 49.10 62.85
CA ILE A 260 2.51 48.67 63.50
C ILE A 260 2.81 47.88 64.77
N GLY A 261 3.77 46.94 64.74
CA GLY A 261 4.18 46.17 65.93
C GLY A 261 4.76 47.04 67.05
N LYS A 262 5.47 48.12 66.68
CA LYS A 262 5.99 49.10 67.65
C LYS A 262 4.88 50.00 68.23
N LEU A 263 3.88 50.36 67.43
CA LEU A 263 2.72 51.16 67.86
C LEU A 263 1.71 50.37 68.71
N LEU A 264 1.55 49.07 68.46
CA LEU A 264 0.66 48.18 69.22
C LEU A 264 1.29 47.62 70.51
N GLY A 265 2.50 48.05 70.87
CA GLY A 265 3.09 47.78 72.19
C GLY A 265 3.66 46.37 72.39
N TRP A 266 3.97 45.62 71.32
CA TRP A 266 4.55 44.28 71.42
C TRP A 266 6.06 44.22 71.68
N TYR A 267 6.69 45.37 71.91
CA TYR A 267 8.09 45.45 72.35
C TYR A 267 8.15 45.83 73.84
N GLN A 268 7.90 44.87 74.72
CA GLN A 268 8.36 44.92 76.10
C GLN A 268 9.59 43.99 76.25
N GLY A 269 10.76 44.62 76.36
CA GLY A 269 11.95 44.09 77.04
C GLY A 269 12.71 42.93 76.41
N PHE A 270 13.97 43.20 76.05
CA PHE A 270 15.06 42.43 76.66
C PHE A 270 15.11 42.77 78.15
#